data_AF-A0A1C5FYB7-F1
#
_entry.id   AF-A0A1C5FYB7-F1
#
_cell.length_a   1.000
_cell.length_b   1.000
_cell.length_c   1.000
_cell.angle_alpha   90.00
_cell.angle_beta   90.00
_cell.angle_gamma   90.00
#
_symmetry.space_group_name_H-M   'P 1'
#
loop_
_entity.id
_entity.type
_entity.pdbx_description
1 polymer ?
#
loop_
_entity_poly.entity_id
_entity_poly.type
_entity_poly.pdbx_seq_one_letter_code
_entity_poly.pdbx_strand_id
1 'polypeptide(L)'
;PGTRRIPAYPAAERAVRALAEAVRYARWRQEAAEPGRVPEYDDIDEAGAAADIQVLLAPAEGASGGTGEGASAGAGEGTSGGAGEGAGGETGDGAGDRTSVGAESGVSGASGTAGAGPGDDVSPGVELSAADTQRLLARYGVSVLPALPAPDPDTAVRAAERLGFPVALKPTAPHLRHRADLGGVRLELGGEPELRRAYAELTDYLGRPEELGLVVQRMAPRGVDTVVRAAIDPAAGAVLSFGLAGAPSELLGDTAHGLVPVTGRDAAELIRSIRTAPLLFGWRGSKPVDTAALEELLLRVSRLVDDHPEMVAVDLEPVVVAQHGLSVLGASARLAPPPPRTDLGPRHMPAY
;
A
#
# COMPACT_ATOMS: atom_id res chain seq x y z
N PRO A 1 30.21 40.78 -33.07
CA PRO A 1 29.46 41.21 -31.87
C PRO A 1 27.95 40.96 -32.04
N GLY A 2 27.46 39.82 -31.57
CA GLY A 2 26.03 39.48 -31.60
C GLY A 2 25.26 40.33 -30.58
N THR A 3 24.26 41.07 -31.04
CA THR A 3 23.37 41.85 -30.19
C THR A 3 22.59 40.90 -29.28
N ARG A 4 22.88 40.92 -27.97
CA ARG A 4 22.03 40.28 -26.95
C ARG A 4 20.65 40.91 -27.02
N ARG A 5 19.70 40.22 -27.66
CA ARG A 5 18.29 40.64 -27.68
C ARG A 5 17.69 40.32 -26.31
N ILE A 6 17.18 41.35 -25.64
CA ILE A 6 16.43 41.18 -24.40
C ILE A 6 15.06 40.55 -24.78
N PRO A 7 14.63 39.47 -24.12
CA PRO A 7 13.32 38.87 -24.39
C PRO A 7 12.20 39.88 -24.13
N ALA A 8 11.31 40.07 -25.12
CA ALA A 8 10.12 40.90 -24.99
C ALA A 8 8.89 40.01 -24.80
N TYR A 9 8.05 40.35 -23.82
CA TYR A 9 6.84 39.61 -23.49
C TYR A 9 5.60 40.48 -23.74
N PRO A 10 4.49 39.89 -24.23
CA PRO A 10 3.30 40.66 -24.57
C PRO A 10 2.50 41.16 -23.36
N ALA A 11 2.79 40.65 -22.15
CA ALA A 11 2.17 41.06 -20.90
C ALA A 11 3.13 40.82 -19.72
N ALA A 12 2.97 41.59 -18.64
CA ALA A 12 3.83 41.51 -17.45
C ALA A 12 3.74 40.14 -16.77
N GLU A 13 2.56 39.53 -16.72
CA GLU A 13 2.30 38.21 -16.14
C GLU A 13 3.07 37.10 -16.86
N ARG A 14 3.20 37.22 -18.20
CA ARG A 14 3.98 36.28 -19.02
C ARG A 14 5.47 36.44 -18.78
N ALA A 15 5.94 37.69 -18.60
CA ALA A 15 7.32 37.96 -18.21
C ALA A 15 7.64 37.38 -16.83
N VAL A 16 6.74 37.57 -15.85
CA VAL A 16 6.90 37.03 -14.48
C VAL A 16 6.89 35.51 -14.48
N ARG A 17 5.99 34.86 -15.21
CA ARG A 17 5.96 33.39 -15.31
C ARG A 17 7.22 32.84 -15.97
N ALA A 18 7.67 33.45 -17.08
CA ALA A 18 8.90 33.04 -17.75
C ALA A 18 10.14 33.25 -16.86
N LEU A 19 10.21 34.36 -16.12
CA LEU A 19 11.26 34.61 -15.15
C LEU A 19 11.21 33.60 -13.99
N ALA A 20 10.02 33.24 -13.50
CA ALA A 20 9.85 32.23 -12.45
C ALA A 20 10.28 30.83 -12.91
N GLU A 21 10.03 30.45 -14.16
CA GLU A 21 10.56 29.21 -14.74
C GLU A 21 12.08 29.29 -14.92
N ALA A 22 12.61 30.40 -15.42
CA ALA A 22 14.06 30.58 -15.59
C ALA A 22 14.82 30.57 -14.26
N VAL A 23 14.26 31.17 -13.21
CA VAL A 23 14.81 31.13 -11.85
C VAL A 23 14.69 29.73 -11.26
N ARG A 24 13.56 29.02 -11.43
CA ARG A 24 13.44 27.62 -11.02
C ARG A 24 14.47 26.73 -11.71
N TYR A 25 14.63 26.89 -13.01
CA TYR A 25 15.62 26.14 -13.78
C TYR A 25 17.06 26.49 -13.39
N ALA A 26 17.35 27.78 -13.15
CA ALA A 26 18.67 28.21 -12.70
C ALA A 26 18.99 27.68 -11.30
N ARG A 27 18.01 27.68 -10.38
CA ARG A 27 18.14 27.06 -9.06
C ARG A 27 18.36 25.55 -9.16
N TRP A 28 17.52 24.85 -9.94
CA TRP A 28 17.71 23.43 -10.24
C TRP A 28 19.11 23.15 -10.78
N ARG A 29 19.62 23.95 -11.72
CA ARG A 29 21.00 23.78 -12.24
C ARG A 29 22.09 24.03 -11.21
N GLN A 30 21.88 24.99 -10.30
CA GLN A 30 22.86 25.27 -9.24
C GLN A 30 22.83 24.18 -8.16
N GLU A 31 21.66 23.67 -7.82
CA GLU A 31 21.46 22.57 -6.87
C GLU A 31 21.94 21.23 -7.47
N ALA A 32 21.71 21.00 -8.77
CA ALA A 32 22.21 19.86 -9.53
C ALA A 32 23.74 19.91 -9.79
N ALA A 33 24.42 21.00 -9.45
CA ALA A 33 25.88 21.10 -9.56
C ALA A 33 26.60 20.17 -8.57
N GLU A 34 25.94 19.83 -7.46
CA GLU A 34 26.35 18.74 -6.57
C GLU A 34 25.34 17.60 -6.73
N PRO A 35 25.62 16.54 -7.51
CA PRO A 35 24.69 15.42 -7.62
C PRO A 35 24.40 14.83 -6.24
N GLY A 36 23.13 14.52 -5.97
CA GLY A 36 22.76 13.80 -4.75
C GLY A 36 23.50 12.47 -4.69
N ARG A 37 23.93 12.07 -3.49
CA ARG A 37 24.58 10.76 -3.28
C ARG A 37 23.53 9.76 -2.82
N VAL A 38 23.52 8.58 -3.44
CA VAL A 38 22.83 7.40 -2.90
C VAL A 38 23.63 6.94 -1.67
N PRO A 39 23.04 6.86 -0.48
CA PRO A 39 23.75 6.43 0.72
C PRO A 39 24.28 5.00 0.58
N GLU A 40 25.45 4.76 1.17
CA GLU A 40 26.00 3.42 1.39
C GLU A 40 25.68 3.02 2.83
N TYR A 41 25.29 1.76 3.02
CA TYR A 41 24.89 1.21 4.31
C TYR A 41 25.76 0.00 4.66
N ASP A 42 26.39 0.04 5.83
CA ASP A 42 27.19 -1.06 6.35
C ASP A 42 26.34 -2.11 7.11
N ASP A 43 25.09 -1.75 7.43
CA ASP A 43 24.15 -2.55 8.21
C ASP A 43 23.14 -3.33 7.35
N ILE A 44 23.21 -3.22 6.02
CA ILE A 44 22.35 -3.95 5.08
C ILE A 44 22.94 -5.34 4.80
N ASP A 45 22.09 -6.36 4.93
CA ASP A 45 22.39 -7.74 4.57
C ASP A 45 21.77 -8.10 3.20
N GLU A 46 22.36 -7.56 2.14
CA GLU A 46 21.93 -7.78 0.74
C GLU A 46 22.00 -9.28 0.36
N ALA A 47 23.09 -9.96 0.72
CA ALA A 47 23.31 -11.37 0.39
C ALA A 47 22.27 -12.27 1.05
N GLY A 48 21.94 -12.00 2.31
CA GLY A 48 20.91 -12.72 3.02
C GLY A 48 19.50 -12.44 2.48
N ALA A 49 19.24 -11.22 2.02
CA ALA A 49 17.97 -10.86 1.40
C ALA A 49 17.80 -11.55 0.04
N ALA A 50 18.85 -11.60 -0.77
CA ALA A 50 18.88 -12.36 -2.03
C ALA A 50 18.62 -13.86 -1.80
N ALA A 51 19.21 -14.45 -0.75
CA ALA A 51 18.97 -15.84 -0.38
C ALA A 51 17.49 -16.10 0.01
N ASP A 52 16.89 -15.21 0.80
CA ASP A 52 15.47 -15.30 1.16
C ASP A 52 14.57 -15.20 -0.08
N ILE A 53 14.85 -14.23 -0.97
CA ILE A 53 14.10 -14.02 -2.22
C ILE A 53 14.20 -15.26 -3.11
N GLN A 54 15.38 -15.85 -3.25
CA GLN A 54 15.58 -17.06 -4.04
C GLN A 54 14.75 -18.23 -3.52
N VAL A 55 14.68 -18.41 -2.19
CA VAL A 55 13.86 -19.45 -1.57
C VAL A 55 12.37 -19.18 -1.76
N LEU A 56 11.94 -17.91 -1.65
CA LEU A 56 10.53 -17.52 -1.78
C LEU A 56 10.01 -17.57 -3.23
N LEU A 57 10.89 -17.37 -4.21
CA LEU A 57 10.58 -17.48 -5.64
C LEU A 57 10.80 -18.89 -6.20
N ALA A 58 11.43 -19.79 -5.44
CA ALA A 58 11.60 -21.16 -5.89
C ALA A 58 10.23 -21.78 -6.16
N PRO A 59 10.04 -22.44 -7.33
CA PRO A 59 8.78 -23.13 -7.60
C PRO A 59 8.51 -24.11 -6.46
N ALA A 60 7.27 -24.13 -5.98
CA ALA A 60 6.84 -25.10 -4.96
C ALA A 60 6.94 -26.51 -5.54
N GLU A 61 8.10 -27.14 -5.47
CA GLU A 61 8.29 -28.55 -5.80
C GLU A 61 7.56 -29.39 -4.74
N GLY A 62 6.32 -29.80 -5.05
CA GLY A 62 5.61 -30.77 -4.21
C GLY A 62 4.09 -30.64 -4.11
N ALA A 63 3.37 -30.50 -5.23
CA ALA A 63 1.94 -30.83 -5.26
C ALA A 63 1.51 -31.38 -6.64
N SER A 64 2.30 -32.31 -7.19
CA SER A 64 1.89 -33.12 -8.35
C SER A 64 2.33 -34.56 -8.15
N GLY A 65 1.68 -35.23 -7.19
CA GLY A 65 1.67 -36.69 -7.04
C GLY A 65 0.35 -37.26 -7.54
N GLY A 66 -0.08 -36.87 -8.75
CA GLY A 66 -1.23 -37.46 -9.42
C GLY A 66 -0.79 -38.67 -10.23
N THR A 67 -0.50 -39.78 -9.56
CA THR A 67 -0.39 -41.08 -10.22
C THR A 67 -1.80 -41.60 -10.43
N GLY A 68 -2.29 -41.50 -11.66
CA GLY A 68 -3.52 -42.15 -12.07
C GLY A 68 -3.33 -43.67 -12.16
N GLU A 69 -4.34 -44.41 -11.71
CA GLU A 69 -4.79 -45.64 -12.36
C GLU A 69 -6.10 -46.10 -11.72
N GLY A 70 -7.11 -46.40 -12.55
CA GLY A 70 -8.23 -47.22 -12.10
C GLY A 70 -9.61 -46.92 -12.69
N ALA A 71 -9.92 -47.64 -13.77
CA ALA A 71 -11.23 -48.22 -14.06
C ALA A 71 -12.37 -47.33 -14.58
N SER A 72 -12.54 -47.44 -15.90
CA SER A 72 -13.81 -47.40 -16.62
C SER A 72 -14.84 -48.40 -16.06
N ALA A 73 -16.10 -47.97 -15.89
CA ALA A 73 -17.28 -48.80 -16.15
C ALA A 73 -18.60 -47.98 -16.02
N GLY A 74 -19.41 -48.02 -17.08
CA GLY A 74 -20.82 -48.40 -16.95
C GLY A 74 -21.88 -47.34 -16.63
N ALA A 75 -22.64 -47.00 -17.67
CA ALA A 75 -24.12 -47.07 -17.74
C ALA A 75 -24.99 -46.18 -16.85
N GLY A 76 -26.02 -45.57 -17.51
CA GLY A 76 -27.34 -45.39 -16.90
C GLY A 76 -27.93 -43.99 -17.02
N GLU A 77 -28.48 -43.65 -18.19
CA GLU A 77 -29.58 -42.70 -18.25
C GLU A 77 -30.81 -43.32 -17.57
N GLY A 78 -31.38 -42.60 -16.60
CA GLY A 78 -32.56 -43.01 -15.85
C GLY A 78 -33.40 -41.79 -15.49
N THR A 79 -34.43 -41.57 -16.30
CA THR A 79 -35.55 -40.65 -16.05
C THR A 79 -36.49 -41.21 -14.98
N SER A 80 -37.01 -40.33 -14.12
CA SER A 80 -38.26 -40.37 -13.32
C SER A 80 -37.96 -39.76 -11.94
N GLY A 81 -38.76 -38.89 -11.33
CA GLY A 81 -40.19 -38.65 -11.42
C GLY A 81 -40.69 -38.51 -9.97
N GLY A 82 -41.65 -37.62 -9.71
CA GLY A 82 -42.46 -37.68 -8.50
C GLY A 82 -42.39 -36.49 -7.55
N ALA A 83 -43.31 -35.55 -7.78
CA ALA A 83 -44.36 -35.09 -6.87
C ALA A 83 -44.06 -34.91 -5.36
N GLY A 84 -44.48 -33.74 -4.85
CA GLY A 84 -44.66 -33.47 -3.43
C GLY A 84 -45.41 -32.15 -3.23
N GLU A 85 -46.74 -32.23 -3.25
CA GLU A 85 -47.70 -31.19 -2.85
C GLU A 85 -47.47 -30.69 -1.43
N GLY A 86 -47.89 -29.44 -1.16
CA GLY A 86 -47.95 -28.88 0.18
C GLY A 86 -48.54 -27.48 0.19
N ALA A 87 -49.87 -27.43 0.08
CA ALA A 87 -50.70 -26.22 0.08
C ALA A 87 -50.74 -25.50 1.44
N GLY A 88 -51.13 -24.22 1.40
CA GLY A 88 -51.94 -23.60 2.46
C GLY A 88 -51.45 -22.22 2.92
N GLY A 89 -52.27 -21.19 2.70
CA GLY A 89 -52.17 -19.93 3.47
C GLY A 89 -52.52 -18.63 2.74
N GLU A 90 -53.75 -18.51 2.24
CA GLU A 90 -54.52 -17.26 2.12
C GLU A 90 -54.45 -16.42 3.42
N THR A 91 -54.69 -15.11 3.54
CA THR A 91 -55.18 -14.01 2.70
C THR A 91 -54.88 -12.72 3.49
N GLY A 92 -54.77 -11.58 2.80
CA GLY A 92 -54.64 -10.27 3.44
C GLY A 92 -54.73 -9.15 2.42
N ASP A 93 -55.95 -8.91 1.95
CA ASP A 93 -56.33 -7.82 1.05
C ASP A 93 -56.27 -6.45 1.77
N GLY A 94 -55.99 -5.39 1.00
CA GLY A 94 -55.80 -4.04 1.53
C GLY A 94 -55.37 -3.03 0.47
N ALA A 95 -56.24 -2.79 -0.51
CA ALA A 95 -56.13 -1.77 -1.54
C ALA A 95 -56.21 -0.32 -1.01
N GLY A 96 -55.59 0.62 -1.73
CA GLY A 96 -55.75 2.07 -1.55
C GLY A 96 -54.52 2.86 -2.01
N ASP A 97 -54.24 2.95 -3.31
CA ASP A 97 -54.64 4.04 -4.22
C ASP A 97 -53.64 5.20 -4.32
N ARG A 98 -53.05 5.30 -5.53
CA ARG A 98 -52.61 6.45 -6.32
C ARG A 98 -52.06 7.69 -5.60
N THR A 99 -50.85 8.13 -6.01
CA THR A 99 -50.70 9.26 -6.95
C THR A 99 -49.26 9.33 -7.45
N SER A 100 -49.10 9.24 -8.76
CA SER A 100 -47.88 9.51 -9.52
C SER A 100 -47.72 11.01 -9.78
N VAL A 101 -46.54 11.56 -9.50
CA VAL A 101 -46.03 12.77 -10.14
C VAL A 101 -44.56 12.53 -10.47
N GLY A 102 -44.22 12.61 -11.75
CA GLY A 102 -42.86 12.40 -12.26
C GLY A 102 -41.97 13.62 -12.14
N ALA A 103 -40.66 13.38 -12.18
CA ALA A 103 -39.67 14.19 -12.90
C ALA A 103 -38.33 13.42 -12.96
N GLU A 104 -37.90 12.94 -14.12
CA GLU A 104 -36.94 13.60 -15.04
C GLU A 104 -35.46 13.36 -14.64
N SER A 105 -34.85 12.40 -15.34
CA SER A 105 -33.51 12.44 -15.98
C SER A 105 -32.34 13.18 -15.32
N GLY A 106 -31.25 12.45 -15.06
CA GLY A 106 -29.94 13.04 -14.80
C GLY A 106 -28.79 12.03 -14.68
N VAL A 107 -28.26 11.59 -15.83
CA VAL A 107 -26.87 11.22 -16.11
C VAL A 107 -26.14 10.29 -15.12
N SER A 108 -26.13 9.00 -15.47
CA SER A 108 -25.17 8.00 -14.99
C SER A 108 -23.83 8.20 -15.72
N GLY A 109 -22.82 8.69 -15.00
CA GLY A 109 -21.43 8.74 -15.44
C GLY A 109 -20.69 7.49 -14.99
N ALA A 110 -20.75 6.43 -15.79
CA ALA A 110 -19.85 5.29 -15.68
C ALA A 110 -18.47 5.70 -16.20
N SER A 111 -17.49 5.87 -15.29
CA SER A 111 -16.08 5.93 -15.71
C SER A 111 -15.61 4.53 -16.09
N GLY A 112 -15.35 4.39 -17.38
CA GLY A 112 -15.03 3.14 -18.05
C GLY A 112 -13.69 2.55 -17.64
N THR A 113 -13.71 1.24 -17.55
CA THR A 113 -12.59 0.33 -17.60
C THR A 113 -11.87 0.47 -18.95
N ALA A 114 -10.59 0.82 -18.91
CA ALA A 114 -9.75 0.87 -20.09
C ALA A 114 -9.02 -0.48 -20.28
N GLY A 115 -9.45 -1.22 -21.30
CA GLY A 115 -8.58 -1.90 -22.28
C GLY A 115 -7.67 -3.03 -21.80
N ALA A 116 -8.17 -4.27 -21.89
CA ALA A 116 -7.33 -5.46 -22.06
C ALA A 116 -6.86 -5.56 -23.52
N GLY A 117 -5.56 -5.41 -23.75
CA GLY A 117 -4.88 -5.80 -25.00
C GLY A 117 -4.23 -7.19 -24.84
N PRO A 118 -3.96 -7.92 -25.94
CA PRO A 118 -3.58 -9.33 -25.87
C PRO A 118 -2.07 -9.52 -25.72
N GLY A 119 -1.70 -10.42 -24.79
CA GLY A 119 -0.42 -11.13 -24.76
C GLY A 119 0.68 -10.43 -23.98
N ASP A 120 0.75 -10.70 -22.67
CA ASP A 120 2.00 -10.73 -21.93
C ASP A 120 1.91 -11.83 -20.86
N ASP A 121 2.85 -12.77 -20.92
CA ASP A 121 3.07 -13.84 -19.96
C ASP A 121 3.67 -13.22 -18.69
N VAL A 122 2.85 -12.47 -17.95
CA VAL A 122 3.24 -11.95 -16.63
C VAL A 122 3.26 -13.14 -15.68
N SER A 123 4.46 -13.66 -15.44
CA SER A 123 4.67 -14.67 -14.40
C SER A 123 3.96 -14.21 -13.12
N PRO A 124 3.07 -15.03 -12.52
CA PRO A 124 2.27 -14.58 -11.39
C PRO A 124 3.20 -14.29 -10.21
N GLY A 125 3.25 -13.02 -9.80
CA GLY A 125 4.01 -12.62 -8.61
C GLY A 125 3.48 -13.31 -7.35
N VAL A 126 4.37 -13.52 -6.38
CA VAL A 126 4.09 -14.13 -5.08
C VAL A 126 3.91 -13.02 -4.04
N GLU A 127 2.71 -12.92 -3.47
CA GLU A 127 2.44 -12.09 -2.29
C GLU A 127 3.10 -12.73 -1.07
N LEU A 128 3.95 -11.97 -0.37
CA LEU A 128 4.70 -12.49 0.78
C LEU A 128 3.83 -12.60 2.02
N SER A 129 4.11 -13.60 2.85
CA SER A 129 3.54 -13.67 4.19
C SER A 129 4.01 -12.48 5.04
N ALA A 130 3.27 -12.15 6.10
CA ALA A 130 3.67 -11.08 7.01
C ALA A 130 5.05 -11.35 7.65
N ALA A 131 5.34 -12.61 8.00
CA ALA A 131 6.61 -13.00 8.59
C ALA A 131 7.78 -12.88 7.58
N ASP A 132 7.55 -13.26 6.32
CA ASP A 132 8.57 -13.15 5.26
C ASP A 132 8.83 -11.68 4.90
N THR A 133 7.77 -10.88 4.79
CA THR A 133 7.86 -9.43 4.57
C THR A 133 8.68 -8.77 5.69
N GLN A 134 8.38 -9.08 6.95
CA GLN A 134 9.11 -8.54 8.10
C GLN A 134 10.58 -8.94 8.11
N ARG A 135 10.87 -10.21 7.83
CA ARG A 135 12.25 -10.71 7.79
C ARG A 135 13.05 -10.01 6.70
N LEU A 136 12.48 -9.87 5.51
CA LEU A 136 13.15 -9.25 4.37
C LEU A 136 13.39 -7.75 4.60
N LEU A 137 12.39 -7.02 5.09
CA LEU A 137 12.53 -5.60 5.46
C LEU A 137 13.59 -5.40 6.57
N ALA A 138 13.66 -6.30 7.54
CA ALA A 138 14.64 -6.21 8.63
C ALA A 138 16.09 -6.32 8.15
N ARG A 139 16.38 -7.02 7.04
CA ARG A 139 17.71 -7.08 6.43
C ARG A 139 18.17 -5.73 5.85
N TYR A 140 17.23 -4.83 5.59
CA TYR A 140 17.48 -3.45 5.18
C TYR A 140 17.31 -2.47 6.35
N GLY A 141 17.23 -2.96 7.59
CA GLY A 141 17.04 -2.16 8.80
C GLY A 141 15.63 -1.56 8.96
N VAL A 142 14.66 -1.99 8.15
CA VAL A 142 13.27 -1.53 8.25
C VAL A 142 12.52 -2.45 9.22
N SER A 143 12.26 -1.96 10.42
CA SER A 143 11.57 -2.71 11.48
C SER A 143 10.06 -2.45 11.48
N VAL A 144 9.26 -3.50 11.27
CA VAL A 144 7.80 -3.46 11.37
C VAL A 144 7.36 -3.85 12.78
N LEU A 145 6.45 -3.09 13.38
CA LEU A 145 5.93 -3.41 14.71
C LEU A 145 5.16 -4.75 14.70
N PRO A 146 5.50 -5.69 15.59
CA PRO A 146 4.89 -7.00 15.59
C PRO A 146 3.41 -6.91 15.97
N ALA A 147 2.56 -7.59 15.19
CA ALA A 147 1.18 -7.84 15.51
C ALA A 147 1.02 -9.33 15.84
N LEU A 148 0.52 -9.64 17.02
CA LEU A 148 0.38 -11.01 17.50
C LEU A 148 -1.05 -11.51 17.26
N PRO A 149 -1.23 -12.72 16.70
CA PRO A 149 -2.55 -13.32 16.52
C PRO A 149 -3.33 -13.42 17.84
N ALA A 150 -4.62 -13.13 17.79
CA ALA A 150 -5.54 -13.18 18.90
C ALA A 150 -6.83 -13.90 18.49
N PRO A 151 -6.79 -15.24 18.27
CA PRO A 151 -7.96 -16.03 17.85
C PRO A 151 -9.04 -16.13 18.94
N ASP A 152 -8.68 -15.87 20.20
CA ASP A 152 -9.57 -15.89 21.35
C ASP A 152 -9.17 -14.81 22.37
N PRO A 153 -10.07 -14.40 23.29
CA PRO A 153 -9.80 -13.37 24.28
C PRO A 153 -8.60 -13.67 25.20
N ASP A 154 -8.37 -14.93 25.56
CA ASP A 154 -7.26 -15.28 26.46
C ASP A 154 -5.92 -15.17 25.73
N THR A 155 -5.87 -15.57 24.46
CA THR A 155 -4.70 -15.34 23.60
C THR A 155 -4.47 -13.84 23.37
N ALA A 156 -5.53 -13.04 23.23
CA ALA A 156 -5.43 -11.59 23.12
C ALA A 156 -4.76 -10.97 24.36
N VAL A 157 -5.17 -11.38 25.56
CA VAL A 157 -4.59 -10.91 26.83
C VAL A 157 -3.12 -11.30 26.93
N ARG A 158 -2.77 -12.57 26.68
CA ARG A 158 -1.37 -13.04 26.68
C ARG A 158 -0.52 -12.28 25.67
N ALA A 159 -1.07 -11.97 24.49
CA ALA A 159 -0.38 -11.18 23.48
C ALA A 159 -0.14 -9.74 23.97
N ALA A 160 -1.14 -9.12 24.60
CA ALA A 160 -1.02 -7.77 25.16
C ALA A 160 0.00 -7.70 26.30
N GLU A 161 0.01 -8.69 27.21
CA GLU A 161 1.01 -8.79 28.29
C GLU A 161 2.44 -8.90 27.75
N ARG A 162 2.64 -9.66 26.66
CA ARG A 162 3.94 -9.78 26.00
C ARG A 162 4.38 -8.51 25.28
N LEU A 163 3.44 -7.77 24.69
CA LEU A 163 3.71 -6.54 23.95
C LEU A 163 3.85 -5.32 24.85
N GLY A 164 3.22 -5.34 26.02
CA GLY A 164 3.06 -4.20 26.92
C GLY A 164 1.89 -3.30 26.51
N PHE A 165 1.14 -2.84 27.51
CA PHE A 165 0.05 -1.87 27.34
C PHE A 165 0.58 -0.43 27.18
N PRO A 166 -0.15 0.47 26.48
CA PRO A 166 -1.43 0.23 25.81
C PRO A 166 -1.29 -0.46 24.45
N VAL A 167 -2.33 -1.22 24.08
CA VAL A 167 -2.40 -1.99 22.83
C VAL A 167 -3.59 -1.62 21.96
N ALA A 168 -3.52 -1.98 20.69
CA ALA A 168 -4.60 -1.96 19.74
C ALA A 168 -5.06 -3.39 19.43
N LEU A 169 -6.38 -3.57 19.27
CA LEU A 169 -7.00 -4.79 18.74
C LEU A 169 -7.59 -4.45 17.36
N LYS A 170 -7.15 -5.16 16.32
CA LYS A 170 -7.57 -4.90 14.93
C LYS A 170 -7.82 -6.18 14.13
N PRO A 171 -8.82 -6.22 13.23
CA PRO A 171 -9.00 -7.30 12.26
C PRO A 171 -7.93 -7.19 11.17
N THR A 172 -7.53 -8.34 10.64
CA THR A 172 -6.57 -8.43 9.52
C THR A 172 -7.13 -9.16 8.30
N ALA A 173 -8.39 -9.57 8.36
CA ALA A 173 -9.08 -10.18 7.24
C ALA A 173 -9.06 -9.29 5.99
N PRO A 174 -8.72 -9.81 4.79
CA PRO A 174 -8.56 -9.00 3.57
C PRO A 174 -9.75 -8.10 3.24
N HIS A 175 -10.98 -8.58 3.46
CA HIS A 175 -12.21 -7.83 3.18
C HIS A 175 -12.49 -6.68 4.16
N LEU A 176 -11.78 -6.62 5.29
CA LEU A 176 -11.85 -5.56 6.29
C LEU A 176 -10.61 -4.66 6.28
N ARG A 177 -9.57 -5.01 5.52
CA ARG A 177 -8.38 -4.16 5.36
C ARG A 177 -8.76 -2.85 4.67
N HIS A 178 -8.14 -1.75 5.09
CA HIS A 178 -8.41 -0.39 4.60
C HIS A 178 -9.87 0.09 4.78
N ARG A 179 -10.66 -0.58 5.64
CA ARG A 179 -12.05 -0.21 6.00
C ARG A 179 -12.15 0.32 7.43
N ALA A 180 -11.38 1.37 7.71
CA ALA A 180 -11.40 2.04 9.02
C ALA A 180 -12.78 2.63 9.37
N ASP A 181 -13.60 2.91 8.36
CA ASP A 181 -14.99 3.39 8.48
C ASP A 181 -15.91 2.41 9.22
N LEU A 182 -15.60 1.11 9.18
CA LEU A 182 -16.36 0.08 9.88
C LEU A 182 -16.02 0.01 11.38
N GLY A 183 -15.15 0.88 11.89
CA GLY A 183 -14.81 0.91 13.31
C GLY A 183 -14.27 -0.43 13.81
N GLY A 184 -13.56 -1.20 12.98
CA GLY A 184 -13.01 -2.50 13.37
C GLY A 184 -11.77 -2.41 14.24
N VAL A 185 -11.17 -1.22 14.37
CA VAL A 185 -9.97 -1.03 15.18
C VAL A 185 -10.35 -0.46 16.54
N ARG A 186 -9.86 -1.08 17.61
CA ARG A 186 -9.95 -0.60 18.99
C ARG A 186 -8.55 -0.20 19.44
N LEU A 187 -8.38 1.06 19.80
CA LEU A 187 -7.08 1.65 20.13
C LEU A 187 -7.01 1.97 21.62
N GLU A 188 -5.80 2.21 22.13
CA GLU A 188 -5.54 2.71 23.49
C GLU A 188 -6.10 1.81 24.61
N LEU A 189 -6.17 0.49 24.36
CA LEU A 189 -6.61 -0.47 25.38
C LEU A 189 -5.53 -0.56 26.46
N GLY A 190 -5.85 -0.11 27.67
CA GLY A 190 -4.89 0.07 28.76
C GLY A 190 -4.76 -1.11 29.71
N GLY A 191 -5.60 -2.12 29.59
CA GLY A 191 -5.55 -3.31 30.44
C GLY A 191 -6.47 -4.45 30.02
N GLU A 192 -6.35 -5.58 30.72
CA GLU A 192 -7.11 -6.80 30.43
C GLU A 192 -8.64 -6.59 30.38
N PRO A 193 -9.29 -5.92 31.36
CA PRO A 193 -10.75 -5.79 31.34
C PRO A 193 -11.26 -5.03 30.11
N GLU A 194 -10.54 -3.98 29.71
CA GLU A 194 -10.87 -3.17 28.54
C GLU A 194 -10.66 -3.97 27.25
N LEU A 195 -9.56 -4.72 27.15
CA LEU A 195 -9.27 -5.57 26.00
C LEU A 195 -10.33 -6.67 25.80
N ARG A 196 -10.73 -7.37 26.87
CA ARG A 196 -11.77 -8.41 26.79
C ARG A 196 -13.11 -7.85 26.35
N ARG A 197 -13.47 -6.68 26.87
CA ARG A 197 -14.69 -5.97 26.46
C ARG A 197 -14.63 -5.57 24.99
N ALA A 198 -13.54 -4.94 24.56
CA ALA A 198 -13.34 -4.52 23.18
C ALA A 198 -13.36 -5.72 22.20
N TYR A 199 -12.84 -6.87 22.64
CA TYR A 199 -12.88 -8.12 21.87
C TYR A 199 -14.32 -8.58 21.65
N ALA A 200 -15.11 -8.69 22.71
CA ALA A 200 -16.51 -9.11 22.61
C ALA A 200 -17.33 -8.15 21.73
N GLU A 201 -17.17 -6.84 21.93
CA GLU A 201 -17.85 -5.82 21.11
C GLU A 201 -17.48 -5.93 19.62
N LEU A 202 -16.23 -6.22 19.28
CA LEU A 202 -15.79 -6.39 17.89
C LEU A 202 -16.37 -7.65 17.25
N THR A 203 -16.37 -8.78 17.98
CA THR A 203 -16.91 -10.04 17.46
C THR A 203 -18.43 -10.00 17.31
N ASP A 204 -19.11 -9.30 18.21
CA ASP A 204 -20.56 -9.12 18.12
C ASP A 204 -20.93 -8.21 16.93
N TYR A 205 -20.09 -7.23 16.60
CA TYR A 205 -20.36 -6.26 15.55
C TYR A 205 -19.93 -6.74 14.15
N LEU A 206 -18.77 -7.38 14.02
CA LEU A 206 -18.16 -7.71 12.72
C LEU A 206 -18.24 -9.19 12.35
N GLY A 207 -18.55 -10.08 13.30
CA GLY A 207 -18.67 -11.50 13.04
C GLY A 207 -17.64 -12.35 13.79
N ARG A 208 -17.44 -13.58 13.31
CA ARG A 208 -16.71 -14.60 14.07
C ARG A 208 -15.21 -14.33 14.10
N PRO A 209 -14.50 -14.54 15.24
CA PRO A 209 -13.05 -14.31 15.34
C PRO A 209 -12.21 -14.92 14.22
N GLU A 210 -12.59 -16.11 13.76
CA GLU A 210 -11.89 -16.87 12.71
C GLU A 210 -11.96 -16.16 11.36
N GLU A 211 -13.05 -15.44 11.10
CA GLU A 211 -13.27 -14.67 9.87
C GLU A 211 -12.58 -13.30 9.94
N LEU A 212 -12.44 -12.73 11.14
CA LEU A 212 -11.86 -11.41 11.38
C LEU A 212 -10.32 -11.43 11.37
N GLY A 213 -9.72 -12.55 11.77
CA GLY A 213 -8.27 -12.66 11.92
C GLY A 213 -7.73 -11.59 12.87
N LEU A 214 -8.26 -11.52 14.08
CA LEU A 214 -7.92 -10.49 15.05
C LEU A 214 -6.44 -10.59 15.48
N VAL A 215 -5.80 -9.42 15.62
CA VAL A 215 -4.43 -9.30 16.12
C VAL A 215 -4.34 -8.20 17.18
N VAL A 216 -3.41 -8.39 18.12
CA VAL A 216 -3.01 -7.39 19.10
C VAL A 216 -1.66 -6.79 18.70
N GLN A 217 -1.55 -5.46 18.71
CA GLN A 217 -0.32 -4.73 18.39
C GLN A 217 -0.11 -3.63 19.42
N ARG A 218 1.15 -3.30 19.76
CA ARG A 218 1.44 -2.17 20.65
C ARG A 218 1.00 -0.84 20.03
N MET A 219 0.63 0.14 20.84
CA MET A 219 0.44 1.51 20.36
C MET A 219 1.80 2.13 19.97
N ALA A 220 1.88 2.70 18.76
CA ALA A 220 3.00 3.54 18.38
C ALA A 220 2.91 4.92 19.06
N PRO A 221 4.05 5.61 19.28
CA PRO A 221 4.05 7.00 19.71
C PRO A 221 3.19 7.86 18.76
N ARG A 222 2.49 8.84 19.32
CA ARG A 222 1.63 9.73 18.53
C ARG A 222 2.45 10.49 17.49
N GLY A 223 1.94 10.49 16.26
CA GLY A 223 2.62 11.06 15.11
C GLY A 223 1.65 11.32 13.96
N VAL A 224 2.23 11.56 12.78
CA VAL A 224 1.50 11.68 11.53
C VAL A 224 1.57 10.35 10.80
N ASP A 225 0.41 9.83 10.39
CA ASP A 225 0.34 8.59 9.63
C ASP A 225 0.72 8.87 8.16
N THR A 226 1.65 8.08 7.64
CA THR A 226 2.19 8.19 6.28
C THR A 226 2.13 6.87 5.54
N VAL A 227 2.27 6.93 4.23
CA VAL A 227 2.32 5.77 3.33
C VAL A 227 3.61 5.85 2.53
N VAL A 228 4.37 4.76 2.49
CA VAL A 228 5.56 4.61 1.65
C VAL A 228 5.36 3.38 0.79
N ARG A 229 5.42 3.55 -0.54
CA ARG A 229 5.24 2.46 -1.50
C ARG A 229 6.38 2.45 -2.50
N ALA A 230 6.80 1.27 -2.91
CA ALA A 230 7.65 1.08 -4.07
C ALA A 230 6.96 0.10 -5.02
N ALA A 231 6.98 0.38 -6.32
CA ALA A 231 6.44 -0.51 -7.33
C ALA A 231 7.18 -0.36 -8.65
N ILE A 232 7.10 -1.38 -9.51
CA ILE A 232 7.63 -1.30 -10.88
C ILE A 232 6.56 -0.71 -11.80
N ASP A 233 6.86 0.44 -12.39
CA ASP A 233 6.08 1.03 -13.47
C ASP A 233 6.61 0.54 -14.83
N PRO A 234 5.73 0.11 -15.77
CA PRO A 234 6.17 -0.39 -17.07
C PRO A 234 6.92 0.62 -17.94
N ALA A 235 6.69 1.92 -17.76
CA ALA A 235 7.30 2.97 -18.56
C ALA A 235 8.53 3.60 -17.89
N ALA A 236 8.57 3.62 -16.56
CA ALA A 236 9.58 4.33 -15.78
C ALA A 236 10.53 3.42 -14.98
N GLY A 237 10.22 2.13 -14.82
CA GLY A 237 10.98 1.23 -13.95
C GLY A 237 10.54 1.36 -12.49
N ALA A 238 11.47 1.14 -11.55
CA ALA A 238 11.15 1.20 -10.11
C ALA A 238 10.83 2.64 -9.66
N VAL A 239 9.66 2.82 -9.06
CA VAL A 239 9.15 4.09 -8.57
C VAL A 239 8.88 4.00 -7.07
N LEU A 240 9.49 4.91 -6.30
CA LEU A 240 9.17 5.16 -4.90
C LEU A 240 8.07 6.21 -4.81
N SER A 241 7.08 5.99 -3.96
CA SER A 241 5.93 6.86 -3.73
C SER A 241 5.76 7.15 -2.26
N PHE A 242 5.42 8.39 -1.91
CA PHE A 242 5.09 8.75 -0.53
C PHE A 242 3.97 9.78 -0.45
N GLY A 243 3.18 9.64 0.61
CA GLY A 243 2.08 10.55 0.96
C GLY A 243 1.68 10.38 2.41
N LEU A 244 0.72 11.18 2.86
CA LEU A 244 0.09 10.96 4.17
C LEU A 244 -0.99 9.89 4.06
N ALA A 245 -1.15 9.08 5.09
CA ALA A 245 -2.24 8.11 5.16
C ALA A 245 -3.59 8.78 5.43
N GLY A 246 -4.66 8.11 5.02
CA GLY A 246 -6.03 8.49 5.35
C GLY A 246 -6.84 9.01 4.16
N ALA A 247 -8.17 8.84 4.29
CA ALA A 247 -9.12 9.09 3.22
C ALA A 247 -9.00 10.46 2.52
N PRO A 248 -8.73 11.59 3.20
CA PRO A 248 -8.57 12.87 2.52
C PRO A 248 -7.36 12.91 1.57
N SER A 249 -6.23 12.31 1.97
CA SER A 249 -5.01 12.26 1.16
C SER A 249 -5.21 11.37 -0.06
N GLU A 250 -5.88 10.23 0.12
CA GLU A 250 -6.26 9.30 -0.95
C GLU A 250 -7.23 9.94 -1.95
N LEU A 251 -8.29 10.58 -1.46
CA LEU A 251 -9.31 11.24 -2.29
C LEU A 251 -8.72 12.36 -3.14
N LEU A 252 -7.76 13.11 -2.60
CA LEU A 252 -7.12 14.20 -3.30
C LEU A 252 -5.96 13.74 -4.20
N GLY A 253 -5.51 12.49 -4.07
CA GLY A 253 -4.32 11.97 -4.75
C GLY A 253 -3.06 12.72 -4.32
N ASP A 254 -2.90 13.00 -3.04
CA ASP A 254 -1.76 13.76 -2.51
C ASP A 254 -0.52 12.87 -2.27
N THR A 255 0.03 12.36 -3.37
CA THR A 255 1.19 11.47 -3.38
C THR A 255 2.28 12.05 -4.26
N ALA A 256 3.53 11.95 -3.80
CA ALA A 256 4.72 12.29 -4.55
C ALA A 256 5.44 11.02 -5.02
N HIS A 257 6.14 11.11 -6.15
CA HIS A 257 6.83 9.99 -6.78
C HIS A 257 8.27 10.35 -7.10
N GLY A 258 9.18 9.39 -6.93
CA GLY A 258 10.60 9.49 -7.29
C GLY A 258 11.07 8.20 -7.96
N LEU A 259 11.99 8.33 -8.91
CA LEU A 259 12.62 7.17 -9.54
C LEU A 259 13.66 6.57 -8.60
N VAL A 260 13.75 5.25 -8.57
CA VAL A 260 14.79 4.51 -7.85
C VAL A 260 16.04 4.40 -8.76
N PRO A 261 17.27 4.56 -8.21
CA PRO A 261 17.58 4.84 -6.82
C PRO A 261 17.39 6.32 -6.43
N VAL A 262 16.78 6.53 -5.26
CA VAL A 262 16.52 7.84 -4.66
C VAL A 262 17.75 8.33 -3.90
N THR A 263 18.16 9.58 -4.12
CA THR A 263 19.24 10.21 -3.34
C THR A 263 18.69 10.89 -2.08
N GLY A 264 19.57 11.24 -1.13
CA GLY A 264 19.14 11.99 0.07
C GLY A 264 18.44 13.32 -0.26
N ARG A 265 18.85 13.99 -1.35
CA ARG A 265 18.16 15.20 -1.82
C ARG A 265 16.77 14.88 -2.35
N ASP A 266 16.65 13.81 -3.14
CA ASP A 266 15.36 13.40 -3.72
C ASP A 266 14.38 13.02 -2.61
N ALA A 267 14.82 12.28 -1.57
CA ALA A 267 13.97 11.93 -0.43
C ALA A 267 13.45 13.19 0.30
N ALA A 268 14.34 14.15 0.56
CA ALA A 268 13.99 15.42 1.19
C ALA A 268 13.01 16.26 0.36
N GLU A 269 13.18 16.28 -0.97
CA GLU A 269 12.27 16.98 -1.90
C GLU A 269 10.92 16.29 -1.99
N LEU A 270 10.92 14.96 -2.09
CA LEU A 270 9.73 14.12 -2.21
C LEU A 270 8.80 14.34 -1.00
N ILE A 271 9.35 14.35 0.22
CA ILE A 271 8.57 14.65 1.45
C ILE A 271 7.97 16.07 1.43
N ARG A 272 8.69 17.05 0.90
CA ARG A 272 8.24 18.46 0.87
C ARG A 272 7.26 18.76 -0.27
N SER A 273 7.18 17.88 -1.27
CA SER A 273 6.41 18.11 -2.49
C SER A 273 4.91 17.81 -2.38
N ILE A 274 4.50 16.97 -1.42
CA ILE A 274 3.08 16.69 -1.16
C ILE A 274 2.38 17.96 -0.61
N ARG A 275 1.12 18.19 -0.98
CA ARG A 275 0.39 19.39 -0.57
C ARG A 275 0.15 19.43 0.94
N THR A 276 0.07 18.26 1.56
CA THR A 276 -0.14 18.08 3.00
C THR A 276 1.17 18.08 3.81
N ALA A 277 2.33 18.32 3.18
CA ALA A 277 3.64 18.40 3.84
C ALA A 277 3.66 19.31 5.09
N PRO A 278 2.94 20.46 5.16
CA PRO A 278 2.92 21.29 6.37
C PRO A 278 2.53 20.54 7.66
N LEU A 279 1.77 19.44 7.57
CA LEU A 279 1.44 18.61 8.73
C LEU A 279 2.68 17.95 9.37
N LEU A 280 3.72 17.69 8.59
CA LEU A 280 4.98 17.11 9.06
C LEU A 280 5.89 18.14 9.74
N PHE A 281 5.78 19.41 9.36
CA PHE A 281 6.66 20.49 9.85
C PHE A 281 6.02 21.36 10.95
N GLY A 282 4.88 20.92 11.50
CA GLY A 282 4.14 21.64 12.53
C GLY A 282 3.01 22.49 11.96
N TRP A 283 1.78 22.11 12.25
CA TRP A 283 0.55 22.76 11.78
C TRP A 283 -0.43 22.94 12.93
N ARG A 284 -1.01 24.15 13.05
CA ARG A 284 -1.96 24.50 14.13
C ARG A 284 -1.47 24.14 15.54
N GLY A 285 -0.18 24.38 15.79
CA GLY A 285 0.45 24.14 17.10
C GLY A 285 0.94 22.72 17.34
N SER A 286 0.82 21.81 16.36
CA SER A 286 1.55 20.54 16.41
C SER A 286 3.06 20.80 16.29
N LYS A 287 3.85 19.95 16.96
CA LYS A 287 5.30 19.95 16.81
C LYS A 287 5.69 19.26 15.50
N PRO A 288 6.81 19.65 14.87
CA PRO A 288 7.37 18.91 13.73
C PRO A 288 7.63 17.44 14.09
N VAL A 289 7.44 16.56 13.11
CA VAL A 289 7.81 15.14 13.22
C VAL A 289 9.26 14.93 12.79
N ASP A 290 9.80 13.75 13.08
CA ASP A 290 11.15 13.36 12.71
C ASP A 290 11.24 13.03 11.21
N THR A 291 11.34 14.06 10.38
CA THR A 291 11.46 13.89 8.93
C THR A 291 12.78 13.26 8.52
N ALA A 292 13.83 13.34 9.35
CA ALA A 292 15.10 12.68 9.06
C ALA A 292 14.96 11.16 9.14
N ALA A 293 14.23 10.64 10.14
CA ALA A 293 13.91 9.22 10.21
C ALA A 293 13.07 8.76 9.00
N LEU A 294 12.15 9.62 8.51
CA LEU A 294 11.36 9.34 7.32
C LEU A 294 12.21 9.34 6.03
N GLU A 295 13.12 10.31 5.86
CA GLU A 295 14.07 10.35 4.75
C GLU A 295 14.91 9.05 4.71
N GLU A 296 15.42 8.62 5.86
CA GLU A 296 16.17 7.36 5.99
C GLU A 296 15.34 6.12 5.62
N LEU A 297 14.05 6.07 6.01
CA LEU A 297 13.17 4.98 5.60
C LEU A 297 12.98 4.94 4.07
N LEU A 298 12.76 6.10 3.44
CA LEU A 298 12.61 6.20 1.98
C LEU A 298 13.87 5.69 1.26
N LEU A 299 15.05 6.06 1.77
CA LEU A 299 16.34 5.65 1.22
C LEU A 299 16.55 4.14 1.35
N ARG A 300 16.23 3.54 2.51
CA ARG A 300 16.31 2.08 2.72
C ARG A 300 15.35 1.30 1.83
N VAL A 301 14.11 1.77 1.67
CA VAL A 301 13.14 1.14 0.75
C VAL A 301 13.58 1.28 -0.70
N SER A 302 14.12 2.45 -1.08
CA SER A 302 14.71 2.64 -2.40
C SER A 302 15.87 1.67 -2.63
N ARG A 303 16.75 1.49 -1.65
CA ARG A 303 17.90 0.58 -1.75
C ARG A 303 17.46 -0.87 -1.89
N LEU A 304 16.46 -1.31 -1.12
CA LEU A 304 15.88 -2.65 -1.19
C LEU A 304 15.39 -3.01 -2.60
N VAL A 305 14.71 -2.07 -3.27
CA VAL A 305 14.11 -2.31 -4.60
C VAL A 305 15.15 -2.16 -5.71
N ASP A 306 16.18 -1.33 -5.50
CA ASP A 306 17.32 -1.19 -6.42
C ASP A 306 18.20 -2.45 -6.44
N ASP A 307 18.52 -2.99 -5.25
CA ASP A 307 19.36 -4.18 -5.09
C ASP A 307 18.63 -5.48 -5.50
N HIS A 308 17.30 -5.49 -5.43
CA HIS A 308 16.48 -6.67 -5.76
C HIS A 308 15.34 -6.33 -6.75
N PRO A 309 15.61 -6.40 -8.07
CA PRO A 309 14.59 -6.17 -9.12
C PRO A 309 13.40 -7.13 -9.06
N GLU A 310 13.53 -8.26 -8.36
CA GLU A 310 12.46 -9.19 -8.04
C GLU A 310 11.39 -8.58 -7.12
N MET A 311 11.75 -7.54 -6.37
CA MET A 311 10.84 -6.80 -5.50
C MET A 311 9.92 -5.90 -6.32
N VAL A 312 8.81 -6.46 -6.81
CA VAL A 312 7.91 -5.72 -7.69
C VAL A 312 6.94 -4.79 -6.98
N ALA A 313 6.71 -5.02 -5.67
CA ALA A 313 5.95 -4.10 -4.84
C ALA A 313 6.36 -4.18 -3.37
N VAL A 314 6.46 -3.03 -2.71
CA VAL A 314 6.54 -2.86 -1.26
C VAL A 314 5.51 -1.82 -0.86
N ASP A 315 4.69 -2.11 0.14
CA ASP A 315 3.72 -1.16 0.70
C ASP A 315 3.88 -1.12 2.21
N LEU A 316 4.25 0.04 2.74
CA LEU A 316 4.35 0.33 4.15
C LEU A 316 3.22 1.27 4.54
N GLU A 317 2.16 0.72 5.14
CA GLU A 317 0.96 1.44 5.50
C GLU A 317 0.31 0.91 6.79
N PRO A 318 0.02 1.78 7.77
CA PRO A 318 0.58 3.13 7.95
C PRO A 318 2.00 3.07 8.54
N VAL A 319 2.79 4.09 8.22
CA VAL A 319 4.03 4.45 8.92
C VAL A 319 3.75 5.68 9.78
N VAL A 320 3.78 5.52 11.10
CA VAL A 320 3.56 6.61 12.05
C VAL A 320 4.87 7.34 12.28
N VAL A 321 4.97 8.60 11.85
CA VAL A 321 6.15 9.44 12.07
C VAL A 321 5.92 10.31 13.30
N ALA A 322 6.60 10.00 14.39
CA ALA A 322 6.48 10.71 15.66
C ALA A 322 7.47 11.88 15.72
N GLN A 323 7.46 12.63 16.83
CA GLN A 323 8.46 13.69 17.07
C GLN A 323 9.90 13.16 17.14
N HIS A 324 10.06 11.89 17.50
CA HIS A 324 11.35 11.21 17.58
C HIS A 324 11.18 9.80 17.00
N GLY A 325 11.78 9.57 15.85
CA GLY A 325 11.65 8.33 15.10
C GLY A 325 10.28 8.08 14.47
N LEU A 326 10.13 6.87 13.94
CA LEU A 326 8.93 6.39 13.28
C LEU A 326 8.60 4.95 13.68
N SER A 327 7.41 4.49 13.32
CA SER A 327 6.95 3.12 13.55
C SER A 327 6.15 2.62 12.35
N VAL A 328 6.64 1.57 11.69
CA VAL A 328 5.92 0.91 10.60
C VAL A 328 4.89 -0.05 11.21
N LEU A 329 3.60 0.19 11.02
CA LEU A 329 2.51 -0.60 11.64
C LEU A 329 2.00 -1.75 10.77
N GLY A 330 2.17 -1.61 9.46
CA GLY A 330 1.78 -2.60 8.47
C GLY A 330 2.77 -2.58 7.31
N ALA A 331 3.00 -3.75 6.75
CA ALA A 331 3.81 -3.93 5.57
C ALA A 331 3.28 -5.09 4.74
N SER A 332 3.30 -4.95 3.43
CA SER A 332 3.13 -6.03 2.46
C SER A 332 4.18 -5.89 1.36
N ALA A 333 4.62 -7.02 0.83
CA ALA A 333 5.55 -7.05 -0.28
C ALA A 333 5.16 -8.16 -1.26
N ARG A 334 5.43 -7.91 -2.54
CA ARG A 334 5.23 -8.89 -3.61
C ARG A 334 6.54 -9.07 -4.36
N LEU A 335 6.90 -10.34 -4.57
CA LEU A 335 8.01 -10.71 -5.43
C LEU A 335 7.48 -11.18 -6.78
N ALA A 336 8.22 -10.96 -7.85
CA ALA A 336 8.03 -11.68 -9.09
C ALA A 336 9.41 -11.99 -9.68
N PRO A 337 9.53 -13.02 -10.54
CA PRO A 337 10.72 -13.17 -11.36
C PRO A 337 11.01 -11.84 -12.06
N PRO A 338 12.29 -11.42 -12.12
CA PRO A 338 12.60 -10.15 -12.73
C PRO A 338 12.12 -10.20 -14.19
N PRO A 339 11.47 -9.15 -14.71
CA PRO A 339 11.06 -9.15 -16.10
C PRO A 339 12.31 -9.43 -16.95
N PRO A 340 12.22 -10.27 -18.01
CA PRO A 340 13.35 -10.50 -18.88
C PRO A 340 13.85 -9.13 -19.33
N ARG A 341 15.10 -8.79 -19.00
CA ARG A 341 15.73 -7.54 -19.40
C ARG A 341 15.66 -7.42 -20.91
N THR A 342 14.65 -6.74 -21.42
CA THR A 342 14.58 -6.32 -22.82
C THR A 342 15.37 -5.04 -22.94
N ASP A 343 16.68 -5.13 -22.71
CA ASP A 343 17.67 -4.08 -23.05
C ASP A 343 17.84 -3.94 -24.59
N LEU A 344 16.77 -4.22 -25.35
CA LEU A 344 16.67 -4.14 -26.80
C LEU A 344 15.45 -3.30 -27.17
N GLY A 345 15.44 -2.03 -26.75
CA GLY A 345 14.48 -1.03 -27.20
C GLY A 345 15.12 0.36 -27.29
N PRO A 346 15.38 0.91 -28.49
CA PRO A 346 16.29 2.04 -28.67
C PRO A 346 15.60 3.40 -28.49
N ARG A 347 16.30 4.37 -27.89
CA ARG A 347 15.95 5.81 -28.02
C ARG A 347 17.17 6.65 -28.38
N HIS A 348 17.72 6.40 -29.56
CA HIS A 348 18.27 7.48 -30.37
C HIS A 348 17.23 7.81 -31.43
N MET A 349 16.64 9.01 -31.38
CA MET A 349 15.94 9.52 -32.55
C MET A 349 16.97 9.89 -33.62
N PRO A 350 16.73 9.56 -34.90
CA PRO A 350 17.55 10.01 -36.01
C PRO A 350 17.31 11.49 -36.31
N ALA A 351 18.43 12.21 -36.44
CA ALA A 351 18.73 13.44 -37.17
C ALA A 351 17.67 14.55 -37.36
N TYR A 352 18.09 15.77 -37.04
CA TYR A 352 18.29 16.79 -38.09
C TYR A 352 19.69 17.38 -37.96
#